data_AF-A0A519S2S6-F1
#
_entry.id   AF-A0A519S2S6-F1
#
_cell.length_a   1.000
_cell.length_b   1.000
_cell.length_c   1.000
_cell.angle_alpha   90.00
_cell.angle_beta   90.00
_cell.angle_gamma   90.00
#
_symmetry.space_group_name_H-M   'P 1'
#
loop_
_entity.id
_entity.type
_entity.pdbx_description
1 polymer ?
#
loop_
_entity_poly.entity_id
_entity_poly.type
_entity_poly.pdbx_seq_one_letter_code
_entity_poly.pdbx_strand_id
1 'polypeptide(L)'
;MAVFLLRISFRNQPNSSDFLLTGRVYPPSTHIKAGDWLLLGEMKVPVKQVVSTDYQGVMLTIGQDSVETLRRSGIALTKLYGTEIPVESAAE
;
A
#
# COMPACT_ATOMS: atom_id res chain seq x y z
N MET A 1 5.61 0.91 15.67
CA MET A 1 4.72 0.47 14.58
C MET A 1 4.90 1.42 13.42
N ALA A 2 5.10 0.92 12.21
CA ALA A 2 5.30 1.77 11.04
C ALA A 2 3.95 2.13 10.38
N VAL A 3 3.90 3.29 9.74
CA VAL A 3 2.72 3.74 8.99
C VAL A 3 3.11 4.18 7.58
N PHE A 4 2.25 3.89 6.63
CA PHE A 4 2.32 4.34 5.25
C PHE A 4 1.26 5.42 5.02
N LEU A 5 1.68 6.66 4.82
CA LEU A 5 0.82 7.78 4.48
C LEU A 5 0.54 7.77 2.97
N LEU A 6 -0.64 7.31 2.58
CA LEU A 6 -1.04 7.25 1.18
C LEU A 6 -1.21 8.66 0.61
N ARG A 7 -0.54 8.94 -0.50
CA ARG A 7 -0.67 10.21 -1.23
C ARG A 7 -1.38 10.03 -2.57
N ILE A 8 -1.13 8.95 -3.30
CA ILE A 8 -1.75 8.75 -4.61
C ILE A 8 -1.97 7.24 -4.80
N SER A 9 -3.09 6.86 -5.40
CA SER A 9 -3.33 5.50 -5.87
C SER A 9 -3.71 5.51 -7.34
N PHE A 10 -3.12 4.64 -8.15
CA PHE A 10 -3.45 4.50 -9.57
C PHE A 10 -3.34 3.05 -10.03
N ARG A 11 -4.01 2.74 -11.14
CA ARG A 11 -3.98 1.41 -11.76
C ARG A 11 -2.72 1.29 -12.61
N ASN A 12 -2.02 0.16 -12.50
CA ASN A 12 -0.79 -0.10 -13.26
C ASN A 12 -1.08 -0.58 -14.69
N GLN A 13 -1.53 0.31 -15.59
CA GLN A 13 -1.73 -0.03 -17.00
C GLN A 13 -0.42 0.15 -17.80
N PRO A 14 -0.16 -0.64 -18.87
CA PRO A 14 -1.08 -1.59 -19.55
C PRO A 14 -0.89 -3.08 -19.20
N ASN A 15 0.20 -3.47 -18.53
CA ASN A 15 0.61 -4.89 -18.44
C ASN A 15 0.16 -5.61 -17.17
N SER A 16 -0.50 -4.93 -16.23
CA SER A 16 -1.01 -5.54 -15.01
C SER A 16 -2.36 -4.94 -14.61
N SER A 17 -3.16 -5.71 -13.90
CA SER A 17 -4.35 -5.16 -13.23
C SER A 17 -4.09 -4.78 -11.77
N ASP A 18 -2.82 -4.83 -11.34
CA ASP A 18 -2.36 -4.40 -10.03
C ASP A 18 -2.55 -2.88 -9.83
N PHE A 19 -2.53 -2.48 -8.57
CA PHE A 19 -2.64 -1.09 -8.15
C PHE A 19 -1.34 -0.62 -7.50
N LEU A 20 -0.97 0.62 -7.83
CA LEU A 20 0.19 1.30 -7.28
C LEU A 20 -0.29 2.32 -6.25
N LEU A 21 0.30 2.25 -5.07
CA LEU A 21 0.07 3.14 -3.94
C LEU A 21 1.36 3.92 -3.70
N THR A 22 1.34 5.22 -3.95
CA THR A 22 2.49 6.10 -3.71
C THR A 22 2.26 6.89 -2.42
N GLY A 23 3.27 6.91 -1.56
CA GLY A 23 3.16 7.54 -0.26
C GLY A 23 4.51 7.72 0.44
N ARG A 24 4.45 7.99 1.74
CA ARG A 24 5.62 8.09 2.62
C ARG A 24 5.49 7.12 3.78
N VAL A 25 6.61 6.67 4.32
CA VAL A 25 6.64 5.77 5.47
C VAL A 25 7.18 6.49 6.67
N TYR A 26 6.56 6.25 7.83
CA TYR A 26 7.00 6.80 9.10
C TYR A 26 7.17 5.68 10.14
N PRO A 27 8.26 5.69 10.93
CA PRO A 27 9.39 6.62 10.80
C PRO A 27 10.16 6.43 9.47
N PRO A 28 10.83 7.46 8.93
CA PRO A 28 11.53 7.39 7.63
C PRO A 28 12.63 6.33 7.55
N SER A 29 13.14 5.88 8.70
CA SER A 29 14.11 4.78 8.83
C SER A 29 13.49 3.39 8.66
N THR A 30 12.17 3.29 8.50
CA THR A 30 11.49 1.99 8.33
C THR A 30 11.69 1.48 6.91
N HIS A 31 12.14 0.24 6.80
CA HIS A 31 12.19 -0.48 5.53
C HIS A 31 10.93 -1.34 5.37
N ILE A 32 10.11 -1.03 4.36
CA ILE A 32 9.00 -1.89 3.92
C ILE A 32 9.55 -2.83 2.84
N LYS A 33 9.14 -4.10 2.89
CA LYS A 33 9.51 -5.12 1.90
C LYS A 33 8.28 -5.78 1.29
N ALA A 34 8.47 -6.45 0.14
CA ALA A 34 7.44 -7.32 -0.40
C ALA A 34 7.11 -8.44 0.61
N GLY A 35 5.84 -8.77 0.74
CA GLY A 35 5.31 -9.68 1.76
C GLY A 35 4.81 -9.01 3.03
N ASP A 36 5.16 -7.73 3.28
CA ASP A 36 4.55 -6.96 4.37
C ASP A 36 3.06 -6.71 4.12
N TRP A 37 2.33 -6.39 5.18
CA TRP A 37 0.88 -6.19 5.15
C TRP A 37 0.51 -4.74 5.43
N LEU A 38 -0.34 -4.18 4.57
CA LEU A 38 -1.07 -2.94 4.83
C LEU A 38 -2.36 -3.27 5.58
N LEU A 39 -2.58 -2.63 6.73
CA LEU A 39 -3.78 -2.82 7.54
C LEU A 39 -4.84 -1.79 7.15
N LEU A 40 -5.84 -2.22 6.38
CA LEU A 40 -6.91 -1.38 5.85
C LEU A 40 -8.24 -1.77 6.51
N GLY A 41 -8.58 -1.07 7.59
CA GLY A 41 -9.66 -1.50 8.48
C GLY A 41 -9.30 -2.82 9.16
N GLU A 42 -10.17 -3.81 9.07
CA GLU A 42 -9.91 -5.17 9.60
C GLU A 42 -9.20 -6.09 8.59
N MET A 43 -8.81 -5.57 7.42
CA MET A 43 -8.22 -6.35 6.34
C MET A 43 -6.70 -6.20 6.27
N LYS A 44 -6.01 -7.32 6.02
CA LYS A 44 -4.58 -7.35 5.69
C LYS A 44 -4.41 -7.42 4.17
N VAL A 45 -3.73 -6.44 3.58
CA VAL A 45 -3.45 -6.39 2.15
C VAL A 45 -1.95 -6.60 1.91
N PRO A 46 -1.55 -7.66 1.18
CA PRO A 46 -0.15 -7.97 0.97
C PRO A 46 0.48 -7.00 -0.02
N VAL A 47 1.69 -6.54 0.31
CA VAL A 47 2.53 -5.76 -0.59
C VAL A 47 3.26 -6.72 -1.53
N LYS A 48 2.96 -6.66 -2.83
CA LYS A 48 3.62 -7.47 -3.86
C LYS A 48 5.03 -6.97 -4.17
N GLN A 49 5.22 -5.65 -4.19
CA GLN A 49 6.47 -5.02 -4.58
C GLN A 49 6.60 -3.66 -3.89
N VAL A 50 7.83 -3.28 -3.58
CA VAL A 50 8.20 -1.97 -3.04
C VAL A 50 9.23 -1.34 -3.95
N VAL A 51 9.01 -0.08 -4.34
CA VAL A 51 9.96 0.73 -5.08
C VAL A 51 10.17 2.04 -4.33
N SER A 52 11.39 2.30 -3.90
CA SER A 52 11.78 3.61 -3.35
C SER A 52 11.96 4.60 -4.49
N THR A 53 11.44 5.80 -4.34
CA THR A 53 11.61 6.87 -5.34
C THR A 53 12.43 8.00 -4.76
N ASP A 54 13.23 8.67 -5.62
CA ASP A 54 14.15 9.75 -5.22
C ASP A 54 13.42 10.93 -4.55
N TYR A 55 12.11 11.05 -4.74
CA TYR A 55 11.26 12.11 -4.17
C TYR A 55 10.79 11.83 -2.73
N GLN A 56 11.63 11.13 -1.94
CA GLN A 56 11.39 10.79 -0.53
C GLN A 56 10.10 9.99 -0.30
N GLY A 57 9.74 9.13 -1.25
CA GLY A 57 8.53 8.33 -1.18
C GLY A 57 8.79 6.86 -1.46
N VAL A 58 7.76 6.06 -1.23
CA VAL A 58 7.70 4.66 -1.65
C VAL A 58 6.45 4.44 -2.47
N MET A 59 6.60 3.60 -3.48
CA MET A 59 5.52 3.07 -4.28
C MET A 59 5.36 1.59 -3.94
N LEU A 60 4.18 1.24 -3.44
CA LEU A 60 3.78 -0.12 -3.10
C LEU A 60 2.87 -0.65 -4.19
N THR A 61 3.12 -1.87 -4.65
CA THR A 61 2.21 -2.58 -5.55
C THR A 61 1.33 -3.52 -4.73
N ILE A 62 0.02 -3.45 -4.92
CA ILE A 62 -0.95 -4.40 -4.34
C ILE A 62 -1.74 -5.11 -5.45
N GLY A 63 -2.18 -6.33 -5.16
CA GLY A 63 -2.91 -7.16 -6.12
C GLY A 63 -4.30 -6.63 -6.45
N GLN A 64 -4.76 -6.87 -7.68
CA GLN A 64 -6.14 -6.57 -8.07
C GLN A 64 -7.16 -7.25 -7.15
N ASP A 65 -6.93 -8.51 -6.77
CA ASP A 65 -7.84 -9.26 -5.90
C ASP A 65 -8.03 -8.57 -4.54
N SER A 66 -6.95 -8.01 -3.98
CA SER A 66 -7.01 -7.22 -2.76
C SER A 66 -7.85 -5.96 -2.95
N VAL A 67 -7.70 -5.26 -4.08
CA VAL A 67 -8.51 -4.07 -4.40
C VAL A 67 -9.99 -4.41 -4.57
N GLU A 68 -10.31 -5.49 -5.26
CA GLU A 68 -11.69 -5.94 -5.40
C GLU A 68 -12.30 -6.34 -4.05
N THR A 69 -11.50 -6.98 -3.18
CA THR A 69 -11.94 -7.32 -1.82
C THR A 69 -12.17 -6.07 -0.97
N LEU A 70 -11.26 -5.09 -1.02
CA LEU A 70 -11.45 -3.79 -0.34
C LEU A 70 -12.73 -3.09 -0.82
N ARG A 71 -12.96 -3.08 -2.15
CA ARG A 71 -14.18 -2.50 -2.73
C ARG A 71 -15.44 -3.20 -2.23
N ARG A 72 -15.43 -4.54 -2.17
CA ARG A 72 -16.56 -5.35 -1.63
C ARG A 72 -16.82 -5.04 -0.16
N SER A 73 -15.78 -4.75 0.61
CA SER A 73 -15.86 -4.31 2.01
C SER A 73 -16.19 -2.81 2.17
N GLY A 74 -16.48 -2.10 1.08
CA GLY A 74 -16.83 -0.67 1.10
C GLY A 74 -15.64 0.28 1.23
N ILE A 75 -14.40 -0.21 1.20
CA ILE A 75 -13.17 0.58 1.28
C ILE A 75 -12.76 0.99 -0.14
N ALA A 76 -12.99 2.25 -0.49
CA ALA A 76 -12.53 2.82 -1.75
C ALA A 76 -11.14 3.44 -1.58
N LEU A 77 -10.15 2.97 -2.36
CA LEU A 77 -8.77 3.49 -2.32
C LEU A 77 -8.69 5.02 -2.53
N THR A 78 -9.59 5.58 -3.35
CA THR A 78 -9.69 7.03 -3.58
C THR A 78 -10.04 7.83 -2.32
N LYS A 79 -10.70 7.20 -1.33
CA LYS A 79 -11.03 7.81 -0.04
C LYS A 79 -9.93 7.68 1.00
N LEU A 80 -8.88 6.90 0.72
CA LEU A 80 -7.72 6.71 1.60
C LEU A 80 -6.62 7.75 1.34
N TYR A 81 -6.85 8.71 0.43
CA TYR A 81 -5.92 9.82 0.23
C TYR A 81 -5.68 10.56 1.55
N GLY A 82 -4.42 10.71 1.94
CA GLY A 82 -4.03 11.40 3.17
C GLY A 82 -4.23 10.59 4.46
N THR A 83 -4.64 9.32 4.38
CA THR A 83 -4.78 8.46 5.56
C THR A 83 -3.47 7.74 5.88
N GLU A 84 -3.20 7.59 7.18
CA GLU A 84 -2.13 6.75 7.69
C GLU A 84 -2.59 5.29 7.72
N ILE A 85 -1.89 4.44 6.99
CA ILE A 85 -2.18 3.01 6.89
C ILE A 85 -1.12 2.27 7.69
N PRO A 86 -1.46 1.59 8.79
CA PRO A 86 -0.48 0.82 9.55
C PRO A 86 0.15 -0.27 8.68
N VAL A 87 1.44 -0.49 8.91
CA VAL A 87 2.23 -1.53 8.23
C VAL A 87 2.63 -2.57 9.26
N GLU A 88 2.30 -3.82 8.97
CA GLU A 88 2.72 -4.98 9.74
C GLU A 88 3.75 -5.76 8.91
N SER A 89 4.97 -5.90 9.43
CA SER A 89 5.98 -6.73 8.78
C SER A 89 5.61 -8.20 8.91
N ALA A 90 5.71 -8.96 7.82
CA ALA A 90 5.62 -10.41 7.93
C ALA A 90 6.74 -10.91 8.85
N ALA A 91 6.38 -11.70 9.87
CA ALA A 91 7.37 -12.41 10.68
C ALA A 91 8.23 -13.26 9.74
N GLU A 92 9.56 -13.16 9.90
CA GLU A 92 10.53 -13.99 9.18
C GLU A 92 10.30 -15.48 9.43
#